data_AF-A0A927RSW9-F1
#
_entry.id   AF-A0A927RSW9-F1
#
_cell.length_a   1.000
_cell.length_b   1.000
_cell.length_c   1.000
_cell.angle_alpha   90.00
_cell.angle_beta   90.00
_cell.angle_gamma   90.00
#
_symmetry.space_group_name_H-M   'P 1'
#
loop_
_entity.id
_entity.type
_entity.pdbx_description
1 polymer ?
#
loop_
_entity_poly.entity_id
_entity_poly.type
_entity_poly.pdbx_seq_one_letter_code
_entity_poly.pdbx_strand_id
1 'polypeptide(L)'
;MKTEKSLIWRGYKMYGVMLFVNLVFALSMNNIFTFVFAVALLGAIFTHALNEGAYLGDKAVAQQEMLDRQVEEGKTVTQDKYEGVYNKKAAIRAFIITVLPMFLLALVNYIHLGSVQEGDANVLDWITTLIFMPFKQLFSLWEEYVPIRVVRFSYMIGSFIVPLAVFIGYWRGPVYHARMKKQMYKGSRKKKKNQRVFSGVFKDPNRPEL
;
A
#
# COMPACT_ATOMS: atom_id res chain seq x y z
N MET A 1 -12.12 -11.14 -10.68
CA MET A 1 -12.37 -10.28 -9.49
C MET A 1 -11.29 -10.34 -8.39
N LYS A 2 -10.32 -11.26 -8.45
CA LYS A 2 -9.38 -11.50 -7.32
C LYS A 2 -8.40 -10.34 -7.04
N THR A 3 -7.83 -9.74 -8.07
CA THR A 3 -6.85 -8.63 -7.93
C THR A 3 -7.48 -7.39 -7.28
N GLU A 4 -8.69 -7.04 -7.71
CA GLU A 4 -9.45 -5.89 -7.19
C GLU A 4 -9.75 -6.05 -5.69
N LYS A 5 -10.30 -7.21 -5.29
CA LYS A 5 -10.57 -7.52 -3.88
C LYS A 5 -9.29 -7.45 -3.03
N SER A 6 -8.17 -7.94 -3.56
CA SER A 6 -6.89 -7.90 -2.84
C SER A 6 -6.39 -6.48 -2.62
N LEU A 7 -6.52 -5.60 -3.61
CA LEU A 7 -6.15 -4.19 -3.51
C LEU A 7 -7.03 -3.45 -2.49
N ILE A 8 -8.35 -3.65 -2.55
CA ILE A 8 -9.30 -3.05 -1.61
C ILE A 8 -8.99 -3.47 -0.17
N TRP A 9 -8.82 -4.78 0.05
CA TRP A 9 -8.51 -5.33 1.38
C TRP A 9 -7.21 -4.74 1.95
N ARG A 10 -6.20 -4.53 1.10
CA ARG A 10 -4.91 -3.96 1.52
C ARG A 10 -5.03 -2.50 1.89
N GLY A 11 -5.81 -1.72 1.12
CA GLY A 11 -6.13 -0.33 1.48
C GLY A 11 -6.79 -0.23 2.86
N TYR A 12 -7.85 -1.00 3.11
CA TYR A 12 -8.53 -0.99 4.41
C TYR A 12 -7.67 -1.54 5.54
N LYS A 13 -6.86 -2.58 5.30
CA LYS A 13 -5.91 -3.09 6.30
C LYS A 13 -4.93 -2.00 6.73
N MET A 14 -4.41 -1.21 5.80
CA MET A 14 -3.49 -0.11 6.13
C MET A 14 -4.17 0.99 6.95
N TYR A 15 -5.43 1.32 6.65
CA TYR A 15 -6.22 2.20 7.52
C TYR A 15 -6.39 1.63 8.93
N GLY A 16 -6.71 0.34 9.04
CA GLY A 16 -6.85 -0.34 10.34
C GLY A 16 -5.55 -0.34 11.15
N VAL A 17 -4.41 -0.61 10.52
CA VAL A 17 -3.10 -0.53 11.17
C VAL A 17 -2.80 0.89 11.63
N MET A 18 -3.04 1.89 10.77
CA MET A 18 -2.84 3.29 11.12
C MET A 18 -3.68 3.70 12.33
N LEU A 19 -4.96 3.33 12.36
CA LEU A 19 -5.88 3.61 13.47
C LEU A 19 -5.41 2.93 14.75
N PHE A 20 -5.07 1.64 14.69
CA PHE A 20 -4.62 0.88 15.85
C PHE A 20 -3.33 1.46 16.45
N VAL A 21 -2.34 1.71 15.60
CA VAL A 21 -1.06 2.30 16.05
C VAL A 21 -1.30 3.70 16.61
N ASN A 22 -2.17 4.50 16.00
CA ASN A 22 -2.47 5.82 16.53
C ASN A 22 -3.13 5.75 17.91
N LEU A 23 -4.12 4.88 18.11
CA LEU A 23 -4.79 4.70 19.41
C LEU A 23 -3.83 4.36 20.56
N VAL A 24 -2.81 3.54 20.30
CA VAL A 24 -1.84 3.12 21.33
C VAL A 24 -0.96 4.29 21.79
N PHE A 25 -0.64 5.22 20.89
CA PHE A 25 0.37 6.26 21.13
C PHE A 25 -0.20 7.68 21.27
N ALA A 26 -1.43 7.94 20.83
CA ALA A 26 -2.03 9.28 20.78
C ALA A 26 -2.36 9.88 22.15
N LEU A 27 -2.50 9.07 23.19
CA LEU A 27 -3.03 9.52 24.49
C LEU A 27 -1.94 9.91 25.50
N SER A 28 -0.66 9.68 25.21
CA SER A 28 0.43 9.80 26.19
C SER A 28 1.51 10.82 25.84
N MET A 29 1.38 11.51 24.71
CA MET A 29 2.43 12.38 24.17
C MET A 29 2.10 13.87 24.31
N ASN A 30 3.13 14.70 24.49
CA ASN A 30 2.99 16.15 24.36
C ASN A 30 2.82 16.57 22.88
N ASN A 31 2.52 17.84 22.63
CA ASN A 31 2.18 18.31 21.28
C ASN A 31 3.30 18.13 20.24
N ILE A 32 4.58 18.31 20.64
CA ILE A 32 5.74 18.13 19.74
C ILE A 32 5.91 16.66 19.37
N PHE A 33 5.91 15.75 20.35
CA PHE A 33 6.05 14.33 20.08
C PHE A 33 4.86 13.78 19.29
N THR A 34 3.65 14.28 19.56
CA THR A 34 2.44 13.95 18.79
C THR A 34 2.59 14.32 17.32
N PHE A 35 3.08 15.52 17.02
CA PHE A 35 3.34 15.96 15.65
C PHE A 35 4.39 15.08 14.96
N VAL A 36 5.55 14.90 15.61
CA VAL A 36 6.65 14.09 15.06
C VAL A 36 6.20 12.65 14.80
N PHE A 37 5.46 12.07 15.74
CA PHE A 37 4.89 10.74 15.61
C PHE A 37 3.91 10.65 14.44
N ALA A 38 3.00 11.61 14.29
CA ALA A 38 2.04 11.64 13.19
C ALA A 38 2.72 11.70 11.83
N VAL A 39 3.75 12.55 11.67
CA VAL A 39 4.57 12.63 10.45
C VAL A 39 5.25 11.29 10.16
N ALA A 40 5.90 10.71 11.17
CA ALA A 40 6.59 9.43 11.03
C ALA A 40 5.63 8.29 10.68
N LEU A 41 4.46 8.23 11.34
CA LEU A 41 3.43 7.23 11.11
C LEU A 41 2.86 7.32 9.69
N LEU A 42 2.48 8.52 9.25
CA LEU A 42 1.98 8.73 7.90
C LEU A 42 3.03 8.38 6.84
N GLY A 43 4.30 8.76 7.06
CA GLY A 43 5.41 8.38 6.18
C GLY A 43 5.64 6.87 6.11
N ALA A 44 5.60 6.19 7.26
CA ALA A 44 5.75 4.73 7.35
C ALA A 44 4.60 3.99 6.67
N ILE A 45 3.35 4.39 6.94
CA ILE A 45 2.16 3.81 6.32
C ILE A 45 2.17 4.05 4.80
N PHE A 46 2.52 5.25 4.35
CA PHE A 46 2.61 5.56 2.93
C PHE A 46 3.65 4.68 2.21
N THR A 47 4.84 4.55 2.79
CA THR A 47 5.91 3.72 2.25
C THR A 47 5.52 2.24 2.22
N HIS A 48 4.90 1.75 3.30
CA HIS A 48 4.44 0.38 3.38
C HIS A 48 3.32 0.07 2.38
N ALA A 49 2.34 0.97 2.24
CA ALA A 49 1.25 0.87 1.28
C ALA A 49 1.75 0.89 -0.18
N LEU A 50 2.73 1.74 -0.50
CA LEU A 50 3.41 1.73 -1.80
C LEU A 50 4.08 0.38 -2.09
N ASN A 51 4.79 -0.18 -1.11
CA ASN A 51 5.49 -1.45 -1.27
C ASN A 51 4.52 -2.63 -1.44
N GLU A 52 3.43 -2.66 -0.65
CA GLU A 52 2.36 -3.66 -0.77
C GLU A 52 1.67 -3.59 -2.14
N GLY A 53 1.38 -2.37 -2.61
CA GLY A 53 0.88 -2.16 -3.96
C GLY A 53 1.83 -2.72 -5.02
N ALA A 54 3.12 -2.37 -4.93
CA ALA A 54 4.14 -2.83 -5.88
C ALA A 54 4.28 -4.35 -5.90
N TYR A 55 4.25 -4.99 -4.73
CA TYR A 55 4.28 -6.45 -4.60
C TYR A 55 3.08 -7.12 -5.27
N LEU A 56 1.87 -6.58 -5.11
CA LEU A 56 0.69 -7.11 -5.78
C LEU A 56 0.77 -6.93 -7.30
N GLY A 57 1.28 -5.79 -7.76
CA GLY A 57 1.50 -5.53 -9.18
C GLY A 57 2.50 -6.52 -9.78
N ASP A 58 3.61 -6.77 -9.09
CA ASP A 58 4.62 -7.76 -9.46
C ASP A 58 4.03 -9.18 -9.56
N LYS A 59 3.31 -9.61 -8.52
CA LYS A 59 2.66 -10.93 -8.50
C LYS A 59 1.66 -11.09 -9.65
N ALA A 60 0.89 -10.05 -9.96
CA ALA A 60 -0.09 -10.07 -11.04
C ALA A 60 0.57 -10.15 -12.43
N VAL A 61 1.72 -9.49 -12.63
CA VAL A 61 2.52 -9.59 -13.86
C VAL A 61 3.18 -10.97 -13.97
N ALA A 62 3.75 -11.49 -12.88
CA ALA A 62 4.34 -12.83 -12.86
C ALA A 62 3.30 -13.92 -13.16
N GLN A 63 2.07 -13.77 -12.64
CA GLN A 63 0.96 -14.67 -12.97
C GLN A 63 0.63 -14.62 -14.46
N GLN A 64 0.64 -13.44 -15.08
CA GLN A 64 0.44 -13.30 -16.53
C GLN A 64 1.51 -14.07 -17.31
N GLU A 65 2.79 -13.83 -17.03
CA GLU A 65 3.89 -14.53 -17.73
C GLU A 65 3.80 -16.05 -17.58
N MET A 66 3.34 -16.56 -16.42
CA MET A 66 3.15 -17.99 -16.21
C MET A 66 2.00 -18.58 -17.03
N LEU A 67 0.89 -17.86 -17.17
CA LEU A 67 -0.25 -18.33 -17.96
C LEU A 67 0.08 -18.29 -19.45
N ASP A 68 0.73 -17.23 -19.91
CA ASP A 68 1.13 -17.07 -21.31
C ASP A 68 2.07 -18.22 -21.74
N ARG A 69 3.02 -18.62 -20.89
CA ARG A 69 3.87 -19.81 -21.15
C ARG A 69 3.09 -21.11 -21.20
N GLN A 70 2.08 -21.29 -20.34
CA GLN A 70 1.25 -22.50 -20.36
C GLN A 70 0.48 -22.62 -21.67
N VAL A 71 -0.01 -21.49 -22.20
CA VAL A 71 -0.69 -21.44 -23.50
C VAL A 71 0.29 -21.75 -24.63
N GLU A 72 1.50 -21.19 -24.59
CA GLU A 72 2.58 -21.51 -25.56
C GLU A 72 2.96 -23.00 -25.52
N GLU A 73 2.95 -23.63 -24.34
CA GLU A 73 3.16 -25.06 -24.14
C GLU A 73 1.96 -25.94 -24.56
N GLY A 74 0.89 -25.34 -25.12
CA GLY A 74 -0.30 -26.05 -25.60
C GLY A 74 -1.28 -26.48 -24.50
N LYS A 75 -1.13 -25.98 -23.26
CA LYS A 75 -2.05 -26.31 -22.15
C LYS A 75 -3.29 -25.42 -22.22
N THR A 76 -4.46 -26.03 -21.98
CA THR A 76 -5.72 -25.28 -21.89
C THR A 76 -5.78 -24.50 -20.57
N VAL A 77 -5.82 -23.18 -20.66
CA VAL A 77 -5.96 -22.27 -19.51
C VAL A 77 -7.37 -21.71 -19.47
N THR A 78 -8.11 -22.00 -18.39
CA THR A 78 -9.46 -21.45 -18.17
C THR A 78 -9.41 -19.93 -17.97
N GLN A 79 -10.41 -19.21 -18.48
CA GLN A 79 -10.50 -17.76 -18.40
C GLN A 79 -10.48 -17.23 -16.95
N ASP A 80 -10.97 -18.00 -15.99
CA ASP A 80 -10.93 -17.69 -14.55
C ASP A 80 -9.51 -17.50 -13.99
N LYS A 81 -8.50 -18.14 -14.61
CA LYS A 81 -7.10 -17.99 -14.18
C LYS A 81 -6.55 -16.60 -14.52
N TYR A 82 -7.11 -15.94 -15.53
CA TYR A 82 -6.74 -14.56 -15.91
C TYR A 82 -7.31 -13.50 -14.97
N GLU A 83 -8.20 -13.85 -14.04
CA GLU A 83 -8.74 -12.87 -13.08
C GLU A 83 -7.70 -12.28 -12.11
N GLY A 84 -6.55 -12.96 -11.93
CA GLY A 84 -5.43 -12.52 -11.09
C GLY A 84 -4.36 -11.74 -11.84
N VAL A 85 -4.50 -11.57 -13.15
CA VAL A 85 -3.52 -10.92 -14.02
C VAL A 85 -3.52 -9.41 -13.81
N TYR A 86 -2.41 -8.79 -14.18
CA TYR A 86 -2.24 -7.34 -14.09
C TYR A 86 -3.32 -6.59 -14.88
N ASN A 87 -4.06 -5.71 -14.21
CA ASN A 87 -5.14 -4.96 -14.83
C ASN A 87 -5.26 -3.54 -14.24
N LYS A 88 -4.96 -2.54 -15.06
CA LYS A 88 -5.06 -1.12 -14.68
C LYS A 88 -6.48 -0.69 -14.32
N LYS A 89 -7.49 -1.17 -15.04
CA LYS A 89 -8.91 -0.85 -14.75
C LYS A 89 -9.35 -1.43 -13.40
N ALA A 90 -8.86 -2.61 -13.04
CA ALA A 90 -9.11 -3.19 -11.72
C ALA A 90 -8.46 -2.33 -10.61
N ALA A 91 -7.26 -1.80 -10.85
CA ALA A 91 -6.61 -0.90 -9.89
C ALA A 91 -7.35 0.43 -9.70
N ILE A 92 -7.84 1.05 -10.79
CA ILE A 92 -8.65 2.28 -10.72
C ILE A 92 -9.95 2.03 -9.95
N ARG A 93 -10.65 0.92 -10.23
CA ARG A 93 -11.88 0.55 -9.49
C ARG A 93 -11.59 0.32 -8.01
N ALA A 94 -10.54 -0.44 -7.68
CA ALA A 94 -10.13 -0.67 -6.30
C ALA A 94 -9.80 0.63 -5.57
N PHE A 95 -9.09 1.56 -6.23
CA PHE A 95 -8.80 2.88 -5.70
C PHE A 95 -10.08 3.65 -5.38
N ILE A 96 -11.01 3.76 -6.33
CA ILE A 96 -12.29 4.46 -6.13
C ILE A 96 -13.08 3.83 -4.98
N ILE A 97 -13.22 2.51 -4.96
CA ILE A 97 -13.99 1.78 -3.94
C ILE A 97 -13.40 1.96 -2.53
N THR A 98 -12.09 2.16 -2.44
CA THR A 98 -11.40 2.33 -1.15
C THR A 98 -11.43 3.79 -0.68
N VAL A 99 -11.29 4.75 -1.59
CA VAL A 99 -11.33 6.20 -1.28
C VAL A 99 -12.75 6.63 -0.92
N LEU A 100 -13.74 6.20 -1.69
CA LEU A 100 -15.08 6.79 -1.67
C LEU A 100 -15.72 6.80 -0.27
N PRO A 101 -15.72 5.70 0.51
CA PRO A 101 -16.34 5.72 1.84
C PRO A 101 -15.65 6.67 2.81
N MET A 102 -14.31 6.73 2.77
CA MET A 102 -13.51 7.60 3.65
C MET A 102 -13.66 9.07 3.26
N PHE A 103 -13.68 9.36 1.96
CA PHE A 103 -13.89 10.71 1.45
C PHE A 103 -15.29 11.23 1.78
N LEU A 104 -16.32 10.41 1.56
CA LEU A 104 -17.70 10.78 1.89
C LEU A 104 -17.87 11.01 3.38
N LEU A 105 -17.27 10.17 4.24
CA LEU A 105 -17.29 10.38 5.69
C LEU A 105 -16.67 11.73 6.06
N ALA A 106 -15.48 12.03 5.54
CA ALA A 106 -14.81 13.31 5.79
C ALA A 106 -15.61 14.52 5.26
N LEU A 107 -16.21 14.38 4.07
CA LEU A 107 -17.01 15.43 3.44
C LEU A 107 -18.29 15.71 4.23
N VAL A 108 -19.03 14.69 4.64
CA VAL A 108 -20.24 14.85 5.46
C VAL A 108 -19.86 15.50 6.79
N ASN A 109 -18.77 15.06 7.44
CA ASN A 109 -18.31 15.69 8.69
C ASN A 109 -17.90 17.16 8.52
N TYR A 110 -17.32 17.51 7.36
CA TYR A 110 -16.96 18.88 7.03
C TYR A 110 -18.19 19.76 6.82
N ILE A 111 -19.18 19.29 6.05
CA ILE A 111 -20.44 20.02 5.82
C ILE A 111 -21.19 20.19 7.14
N HIS A 112 -21.25 19.14 7.95
CA HIS A 112 -22.01 19.12 9.19
C HIS A 112 -21.46 20.07 10.27
N LEU A 113 -20.16 20.41 10.21
CA LEU A 113 -19.59 21.49 11.03
C LEU A 113 -20.35 22.81 10.88
N GLY A 114 -20.89 23.10 9.69
CA GLY A 114 -21.64 24.33 9.43
C GLY A 114 -23.06 24.35 10.02
N SER A 115 -23.56 23.21 10.51
CA SER A 115 -24.96 23.04 10.93
C SER A 115 -25.17 22.76 12.43
N VAL A 116 -24.10 22.49 13.18
CA VAL A 116 -24.19 22.09 14.60
C VAL A 116 -23.69 23.23 15.48
N GLN A 117 -24.42 23.52 16.57
CA GLN A 117 -24.02 24.52 17.56
C GLN A 117 -22.77 24.05 18.33
N GLU A 118 -21.88 24.98 18.65
CA GLU A 118 -20.68 24.68 19.46
C GLU A 118 -21.10 24.15 20.84
N GLY A 119 -20.78 22.89 21.13
CA GLY A 119 -21.06 22.24 22.42
C GLY A 119 -21.79 20.90 22.35
N ASP A 120 -22.45 20.60 21.22
CA ASP A 120 -23.15 19.32 21.07
C ASP A 120 -22.18 18.18 20.76
N ALA A 121 -22.23 17.14 21.58
CA ALA A 121 -21.45 15.93 21.38
C ALA A 121 -21.92 15.21 20.11
N ASN A 122 -21.16 15.37 19.03
CA ASN A 122 -21.51 14.81 17.74
C ASN A 122 -20.78 13.49 17.49
N VAL A 123 -21.53 12.39 17.52
CA VAL A 123 -21.01 11.04 17.27
C VAL A 123 -20.28 10.94 15.94
N LEU A 124 -20.77 11.62 14.89
CA LEU A 124 -20.12 11.63 13.58
C LEU A 124 -18.73 12.29 13.65
N ASP A 125 -18.60 13.38 14.39
CA ASP A 125 -17.33 14.08 14.53
C ASP A 125 -16.32 13.27 15.34
N TRP A 126 -16.78 12.59 16.39
CA TRP A 126 -15.97 11.65 17.15
C TRP A 126 -15.43 10.52 16.29
N ILE A 127 -16.31 9.85 15.52
CA ILE A 127 -15.92 8.75 14.62
C ILE A 127 -14.94 9.25 13.55
N THR A 128 -15.23 10.38 12.92
CA THR A 128 -14.39 10.93 11.86
C THR A 128 -13.03 11.36 12.41
N THR A 129 -13.01 12.04 13.55
CA THR A 129 -11.77 12.45 14.20
C THR A 129 -10.94 11.25 14.65
N LEU A 130 -11.57 10.16 15.08
CA LEU A 130 -10.86 8.93 15.42
C LEU A 130 -10.15 8.31 14.20
N ILE A 131 -10.85 8.22 13.07
CA ILE A 131 -10.32 7.63 11.83
C ILE A 131 -9.19 8.49 11.26
N PHE A 132 -9.35 9.81 11.31
CA PHE A 132 -8.38 10.78 10.78
C PHE A 132 -7.49 11.40 11.86
N MET A 133 -7.38 10.76 13.03
CA MET A 133 -6.57 11.26 14.15
C MET A 133 -5.11 11.57 13.76
N PRO A 134 -4.40 10.73 12.98
CA PRO A 134 -3.05 11.07 12.53
C PRO A 134 -2.99 12.40 11.75
N PHE A 135 -4.05 12.75 11.03
CA PHE A 135 -4.13 14.02 10.30
C PHE A 135 -4.43 15.20 11.21
N LYS A 136 -5.30 15.02 12.21
CA LYS A 136 -5.50 16.05 13.26
C LYS A 136 -4.17 16.36 13.96
N GLN A 137 -3.41 15.32 14.29
CA GLN A 137 -2.13 15.43 14.98
C GLN A 137 -1.05 16.18 14.20
N LEU A 138 -1.17 16.30 12.86
CA LEU A 138 -0.27 17.17 12.08
C LEU A 138 -0.41 18.66 12.44
N PHE A 139 -1.51 19.05 13.08
CA PHE A 139 -1.77 20.41 13.51
C PHE A 139 -1.57 20.62 15.01
N SER A 140 -1.10 19.61 15.77
CA SER A 140 -0.97 19.70 17.24
C SER A 140 -0.06 20.83 17.73
N LEU A 141 0.91 21.26 16.91
CA LEU A 141 1.80 22.39 17.22
C LEU A 141 1.14 23.75 17.04
N TRP A 142 0.07 23.82 16.27
CA TRP A 142 -0.59 25.07 15.86
C TRP A 142 -2.10 25.03 16.14
N GLU A 143 -2.55 24.18 17.06
CA GLU A 143 -3.98 23.96 17.33
C GLU A 143 -4.69 25.27 17.72
N GLU A 144 -3.99 26.19 18.39
CA GLU A 144 -4.49 27.52 18.76
C GLU A 144 -4.66 28.49 17.57
N TYR A 145 -3.93 28.28 16.47
CA TYR A 145 -3.88 29.19 15.32
C TYR A 145 -4.61 28.66 14.09
N VAL A 146 -4.85 27.35 14.03
CA VAL A 146 -5.44 26.70 12.85
C VAL A 146 -6.94 26.52 13.08
N PRO A 147 -7.80 27.15 12.25
CA PRO A 147 -9.24 26.96 12.36
C PRO A 147 -9.62 25.49 12.21
N ILE A 148 -10.58 25.01 13.01
CA ILE A 148 -11.06 23.62 12.96
C ILE A 148 -11.53 23.20 11.55
N ARG A 149 -12.05 24.16 10.75
CA ARG A 149 -12.39 23.96 9.33
C ARG A 149 -11.20 23.46 8.51
N VAL A 150 -10.01 24.00 8.73
CA VAL A 150 -8.79 23.62 8.01
C VAL A 150 -8.37 22.20 8.40
N VAL A 151 -8.44 21.86 9.69
CA VAL A 151 -8.16 20.50 10.19
C VAL A 151 -9.15 19.50 9.59
N ARG A 152 -10.45 19.79 9.57
CA ARG A 152 -11.44 18.88 8.96
C ARG A 152 -11.29 18.79 7.44
N PHE A 153 -10.88 19.87 6.78
CA PHE A 153 -10.57 19.84 5.34
C PHE A 153 -9.41 18.89 5.04
N SER A 154 -8.40 18.81 5.93
CA SER A 154 -7.29 17.88 5.74
C SER A 154 -7.71 16.41 5.80
N TYR A 155 -8.83 16.07 6.46
CA TYR A 155 -9.35 14.69 6.47
C TYR A 155 -9.77 14.23 5.07
N MET A 156 -10.33 15.14 4.27
CA MET A 156 -10.67 14.85 2.88
C MET A 156 -9.42 14.52 2.07
N ILE A 157 -8.34 15.29 2.22
CA ILE A 157 -7.05 14.99 1.59
C ILE A 157 -6.49 13.66 2.12
N GLY A 158 -6.57 13.45 3.43
CA GLY A 158 -6.11 12.24 4.11
C GLY A 158 -6.75 10.97 3.57
N SER A 159 -8.02 11.03 3.15
CA SER A 159 -8.76 9.90 2.58
C SER A 159 -8.14 9.34 1.29
N PHE A 160 -7.30 10.13 0.60
CA PHE A 160 -6.61 9.72 -0.62
C PHE A 160 -5.24 9.10 -0.35
N ILE A 161 -4.56 9.41 0.75
CA ILE A 161 -3.13 9.11 0.91
C ILE A 161 -2.85 7.61 0.81
N VAL A 162 -3.55 6.80 1.63
CA VAL A 162 -3.33 5.36 1.68
C VAL A 162 -3.78 4.67 0.38
N PRO A 163 -4.99 4.91 -0.15
CA PRO A 163 -5.40 4.30 -1.41
C PRO A 163 -4.51 4.71 -2.59
N LEU A 164 -4.07 5.97 -2.64
CA LEU A 164 -3.20 6.47 -3.69
C LEU A 164 -1.82 5.80 -3.64
N ALA A 165 -1.27 5.59 -2.43
CA ALA A 165 -0.03 4.83 -2.25
C ALA A 165 -0.16 3.40 -2.79
N VAL A 166 -1.20 2.66 -2.40
CA VAL A 166 -1.44 1.29 -2.91
C VAL A 166 -1.60 1.29 -4.44
N PHE A 167 -2.36 2.25 -4.97
CA PHE A 167 -2.60 2.39 -6.40
C PHE A 167 -1.32 2.68 -7.19
N ILE A 168 -0.53 3.67 -6.77
CA ILE A 168 0.75 4.02 -7.40
C ILE A 168 1.70 2.83 -7.31
N GLY A 169 1.78 2.18 -6.16
CA GLY A 169 2.57 0.96 -5.97
C GLY A 169 2.21 -0.09 -7.01
N TYR A 170 0.92 -0.44 -7.10
CA TYR A 170 0.42 -1.42 -8.06
C TYR A 170 0.71 -1.03 -9.50
N TRP A 171 0.49 0.24 -9.86
CA TRP A 171 0.77 0.73 -11.21
C TRP A 171 2.25 0.55 -11.59
N ARG A 172 3.16 0.71 -10.63
CA ARG A 172 4.60 0.48 -10.81
C ARG A 172 5.01 -0.99 -10.82
N GLY A 173 4.08 -1.92 -10.60
CA GLY A 173 4.28 -3.37 -10.61
C GLY A 173 5.10 -3.89 -11.80
N PRO A 174 4.77 -3.57 -13.07
CA PRO A 174 5.54 -4.03 -14.23
C PRO A 174 7.00 -3.57 -14.22
N VAL A 175 7.25 -2.33 -13.78
CA VAL A 175 8.62 -1.79 -13.65
C VAL A 175 9.37 -2.51 -12.54
N TYR A 176 8.69 -2.78 -11.42
CA TYR A 176 9.26 -3.53 -10.30
C TYR A 176 9.60 -4.97 -10.71
N HIS A 177 8.70 -5.64 -11.42
CA HIS A 177 8.90 -6.98 -11.97
C HIS A 177 10.14 -7.06 -12.88
N ALA A 178 10.25 -6.13 -13.85
CA ALA A 178 11.40 -6.08 -14.75
C ALA A 178 12.72 -5.88 -13.99
N ARG A 179 12.74 -5.06 -12.93
CA ARG A 179 13.91 -4.86 -12.08
C ARG A 179 14.27 -6.12 -11.29
N MET A 180 13.29 -6.77 -10.67
CA MET A 180 13.50 -8.03 -9.95
C MET A 180 14.04 -9.12 -10.87
N LYS A 181 13.44 -9.29 -12.05
CA LYS A 181 13.90 -10.25 -13.07
C LYS A 181 15.35 -10.00 -13.48
N LYS A 182 15.73 -8.72 -13.71
CA LYS A 182 17.12 -8.34 -13.99
C LYS A 182 18.09 -8.69 -12.85
N GLN A 183 17.68 -8.47 -11.60
CA GLN A 183 18.47 -8.84 -10.42
C GLN A 183 18.62 -10.37 -10.28
N MET A 184 17.54 -11.13 -10.50
CA MET A 184 17.57 -12.59 -10.49
C MET A 184 18.50 -13.14 -11.57
N TYR A 185 18.48 -12.58 -12.80
CA TYR A 185 19.42 -12.96 -13.85
C TYR A 185 20.87 -12.67 -13.49
N LYS A 186 21.16 -11.50 -12.91
CA LYS A 186 22.52 -11.16 -12.43
C LYS A 186 22.98 -12.12 -11.33
N GLY A 187 22.12 -12.41 -10.36
CA GLY A 187 22.39 -13.37 -9.28
C GLY A 187 22.64 -14.78 -9.81
N SER A 188 21.82 -15.24 -10.76
CA SER A 188 21.98 -16.54 -11.43
C SER A 188 23.29 -16.63 -12.20
N ARG A 189 23.67 -15.58 -12.95
CA ARG A 189 24.97 -15.52 -13.64
C ARG A 189 26.15 -15.57 -12.67
N LYS A 190 26.08 -14.82 -11.56
CA LYS A 190 27.12 -14.84 -10.51
C LYS A 190 27.22 -16.23 -9.86
N LYS A 191 26.08 -16.86 -9.55
CA LYS A 191 26.04 -18.23 -9.01
C LYS A 191 26.65 -19.25 -9.98
N LYS A 192 26.30 -19.20 -11.27
CA LYS A 192 26.89 -20.07 -12.31
C LYS A 192 28.39 -19.85 -12.47
N LYS A 193 28.86 -18.58 -12.44
CA LYS A 193 30.30 -18.27 -12.46
C LYS A 193 31.02 -18.86 -11.26
N ASN A 194 30.48 -18.69 -10.05
CA ASN A 194 31.07 -19.23 -8.83
C ASN A 194 31.09 -20.77 -8.88
N GLN A 195 30.01 -21.43 -9.32
CA GLN A 195 30.00 -22.89 -9.47
C GLN A 195 31.08 -23.39 -10.43
N ARG A 196 31.33 -22.70 -11.55
CA ARG A 196 32.42 -23.05 -12.49
C ARG A 196 33.81 -22.89 -11.88
N VAL A 197 34.02 -21.86 -11.06
CA VAL A 197 35.29 -21.63 -10.36
C VAL A 197 35.52 -22.72 -9.31
N PHE A 198 34.51 -23.04 -8.50
CA PHE A 198 34.63 -24.07 -7.46
C PHE A 198 34.66 -25.50 -8.01
N SER A 199 33.97 -25.80 -9.11
CA SER A 199 34.07 -27.11 -9.79
C SER A 199 35.44 -27.32 -10.47
N GLY A 200 36.18 -26.25 -10.74
CA GLY A 200 37.56 -26.33 -11.25
C GLY A 200 38.61 -26.57 -10.16
N VAL A 201 38.27 -26.36 -8.89
CA VAL A 201 39.17 -26.55 -7.74
C VAL A 201 39.05 -27.97 -7.16
N PHE A 202 37.89 -28.61 -7.31
CA PHE A 202 37.71 -30.05 -7.01
C PHE A 202 37.70 -30.86 -8.32
N LYS A 203 38.87 -30.99 -8.97
CA LYS A 203 39.12 -32.19 -9.78
C LYS A 203 39.40 -33.31 -8.78
N ASP A 204 38.42 -34.18 -8.56
CA ASP A 204 38.61 -35.43 -7.85
C ASP A 204 39.71 -36.22 -8.58
N PRO A 205 40.87 -36.49 -7.94
CA PRO A 205 41.97 -37.18 -8.59
C PRO A 205 41.61 -38.63 -9.01
N ASN A 206 40.48 -39.16 -8.53
CA ASN A 206 40.06 -40.53 -8.78
C ASN A 206 38.93 -40.68 -9.81
N ARG A 207 38.59 -39.64 -10.58
CA ARG A 207 37.57 -39.77 -11.63
C ARG A 207 38.21 -40.24 -12.94
N PRO A 208 37.98 -41.48 -13.40
CA PRO A 208 38.50 -41.94 -14.68
C PRO A 208 37.86 -41.12 -15.81
N GLU A 209 38.70 -40.63 -16.72
CA GLU A 209 38.27 -39.93 -17.92
C GLU A 209 37.55 -40.96 -18.83
N LEU A 210 36.26 -40.70 -19.12
CA LEU A 210 35.47 -41.40 -20.13
C LEU A 210 35.49 -40.59 -21.42
#